data_AF-F0QA50-F1
#
_entry.id   AF-F0QA50-F1
#
_cell.length_a   1.000
_cell.length_b   1.000
_cell.length_c   1.000
_cell.angle_alpha   90.00
_cell.angle_beta   90.00
_cell.angle_gamma   90.00
#
_symmetry.space_group_name_H-M   'P 1'
#
loop_
_entity.id
_entity.type
_entity.pdbx_description
1 polymer ?
#
loop_
_entity_poly.entity_id
_entity_poly.type
_entity_poly.pdbx_seq_one_letter_code
_entity_poly.pdbx_strand_id
1 'polypeptide(L)'
;MLPPAQRQRLNARERETLAAAVQALRSHVEAEGLDFIPVFGHWSLRTDNYRELGKASQEEVREGRDTVPARIGDYGMDFVASTEYRGRPQHPGAVASIAPSPGGQVPGTLLKLPFDRAEELLTVLLTREIGAEADLRAPPDAQGRPRSSLMYQPAVRPVTLQDGSTVHALLFETNPDGAKSLRSVFGDSAGLTAGRLAFFIAGEGGFVRDGKRYGGPSADYWKAGMQRLEASGDAPDPLLAEAYRIATSSRSADGGLSLDAMVGAAVPRGTWHGHQGWLGRAEARLPAVYAQPGSPAALAAHRQHQRTLDTALAAWLSGEGAGAVRLEGGDLRAALAHELPALLKGQGFDPMVYAASAMGEQGYGRHLLYSESDARSGMQGLFSLQAVAFDVQRYPQALAHPEVCAVFDTPEGIAVAVFLHRDIDGVSGGLELPLQDPFDAKRRRLH
;
A
#
# COMPACT_ATOMS: atom_id res chain seq x y z
N MET A 1 3.90 7.28 -28.81
CA MET A 1 5.02 6.69 -28.04
C MET A 1 5.20 7.40 -26.69
N LEU A 2 5.75 6.75 -25.65
CA LEU A 2 5.96 7.36 -24.32
C LEU A 2 6.71 8.71 -24.38
N PRO A 3 6.27 9.73 -23.62
CA PRO A 3 6.96 11.02 -23.54
C PRO A 3 8.43 10.86 -23.10
N PRO A 4 9.37 11.73 -23.56
CA PRO A 4 10.79 11.62 -23.25
C PRO A 4 11.11 11.48 -21.75
N ALA A 5 10.45 12.26 -20.91
CA ALA A 5 10.63 12.23 -19.45
C ALA A 5 10.22 10.90 -18.81
N GLN A 6 9.25 10.19 -19.37
CA GLN A 6 8.84 8.86 -18.91
C GLN A 6 9.71 7.75 -19.49
N ARG A 7 10.09 7.88 -20.78
CA ARG A 7 11.02 6.94 -21.43
C ARG A 7 12.38 6.89 -20.73
N GLN A 8 12.83 8.00 -20.14
CA GLN A 8 14.06 8.06 -19.34
C GLN A 8 13.95 7.34 -17.98
N ARG A 9 12.73 7.11 -17.46
CA ARG A 9 12.52 6.33 -16.23
C ARG A 9 12.66 4.83 -16.46
N LEU A 10 12.45 4.38 -17.69
CA LEU A 10 12.62 2.99 -18.07
C LEU A 10 14.09 2.61 -18.17
N ASN A 11 14.46 1.44 -17.68
CA ASN A 11 15.77 0.85 -17.95
C ASN A 11 15.86 0.30 -19.38
N ALA A 12 17.04 -0.18 -19.79
CA ALA A 12 17.26 -0.66 -21.17
C ALA A 12 16.33 -1.82 -21.54
N ARG A 13 16.20 -2.83 -20.66
CA ARG A 13 15.35 -4.01 -20.87
C ARG A 13 13.87 -3.63 -20.97
N GLU A 14 13.39 -2.73 -20.12
CA GLU A 14 12.01 -2.24 -20.15
C GLU A 14 11.70 -1.50 -21.45
N ARG A 15 12.65 -0.71 -21.98
CA ARG A 15 12.51 -0.06 -23.29
C ARG A 15 12.46 -1.06 -24.43
N GLU A 16 13.30 -2.10 -24.39
CA GLU A 16 13.30 -3.17 -25.38
C GLU A 16 11.98 -3.95 -25.37
N THR A 17 11.47 -4.31 -24.18
CA THR A 17 10.17 -5.00 -24.03
C THR A 17 9.02 -4.17 -24.59
N LEU A 18 8.99 -2.86 -24.28
CA LEU A 18 7.97 -1.97 -24.83
C LEU A 18 8.06 -1.86 -26.36
N ALA A 19 9.28 -1.69 -26.90
CA ALA A 19 9.49 -1.61 -28.35
C ALA A 19 9.06 -2.91 -29.06
N ALA A 20 9.40 -4.07 -28.48
CA ALA A 20 9.00 -5.36 -29.00
C ALA A 20 7.48 -5.55 -29.00
N ALA A 21 6.78 -5.16 -27.93
CA ALA A 21 5.32 -5.24 -27.86
C ALA A 21 4.64 -4.34 -28.90
N VAL A 22 5.12 -3.10 -29.07
CA VAL A 22 4.60 -2.16 -30.09
C VAL A 22 4.87 -2.70 -31.50
N GLN A 23 6.05 -3.24 -31.76
CA GLN A 23 6.38 -3.82 -33.07
C GLN A 23 5.53 -5.07 -33.36
N ALA A 24 5.34 -5.95 -32.38
CA ALA A 24 4.48 -7.13 -32.54
C ALA A 24 3.02 -6.75 -32.82
N LEU A 25 2.50 -5.75 -32.11
CA LEU A 25 1.16 -5.21 -32.32
C LEU A 25 1.01 -4.67 -33.74
N ARG A 26 1.98 -3.86 -34.19
CA ARG A 26 2.02 -3.33 -35.54
C ARG A 26 2.02 -4.44 -36.59
N SER A 27 2.91 -5.42 -36.45
CA SER A 27 3.01 -6.54 -37.39
C SER A 27 1.69 -7.32 -37.50
N HIS A 28 0.99 -7.54 -36.39
CA HIS A 28 -0.31 -8.22 -36.41
C HIS A 28 -1.41 -7.37 -37.04
N VAL A 29 -1.47 -6.09 -36.72
CA VAL A 29 -2.43 -5.16 -37.32
C VAL A 29 -2.27 -5.12 -38.84
N GLU A 30 -1.03 -5.02 -39.32
CA GLU A 30 -0.71 -5.02 -40.76
C GLU A 30 -1.01 -6.37 -41.43
N ALA A 31 -0.68 -7.49 -40.78
CA ALA A 31 -0.90 -8.83 -41.33
C ALA A 31 -2.38 -9.23 -41.44
N GLU A 32 -3.18 -8.87 -40.43
CA GLU A 32 -4.61 -9.19 -40.37
C GLU A 32 -5.49 -8.14 -41.07
N GLY A 33 -4.89 -7.03 -41.54
CA GLY A 33 -5.62 -5.95 -42.21
C GLY A 33 -6.71 -5.31 -41.34
N LEU A 34 -6.48 -5.25 -40.02
CA LEU A 34 -7.41 -4.62 -39.08
C LEU A 34 -7.54 -3.13 -39.42
N ASP A 35 -8.69 -2.52 -39.11
CA ASP A 35 -8.95 -1.07 -39.25
C ASP A 35 -8.89 -0.33 -37.89
N PHE A 36 -8.42 -1.01 -36.84
CA PHE A 36 -8.25 -0.50 -35.48
C PHE A 36 -7.03 -1.12 -34.79
N ILE A 37 -6.59 -0.50 -33.69
CA ILE A 37 -5.57 -1.07 -32.80
C ILE A 37 -6.25 -1.89 -31.69
N PRO A 38 -6.01 -3.21 -31.60
CA PRO A 38 -6.60 -4.06 -30.57
C PRO A 38 -5.90 -3.89 -29.22
N VAL A 39 -6.65 -3.50 -28.18
CA VAL A 39 -6.17 -3.43 -26.79
C VAL A 39 -7.11 -4.25 -25.90
N PHE A 40 -6.58 -5.13 -25.06
CA PHE A 40 -7.38 -5.90 -24.12
C PHE A 40 -7.33 -5.29 -22.71
N GLY A 41 -8.51 -5.02 -22.14
CA GLY A 41 -8.70 -4.52 -20.79
C GLY A 41 -9.47 -5.50 -19.91
N HIS A 42 -8.92 -5.89 -18.75
CA HIS A 42 -9.53 -6.89 -17.86
C HIS A 42 -10.20 -6.30 -16.60
N TRP A 43 -9.90 -5.07 -16.21
CA TRP A 43 -10.48 -4.44 -15.01
C TRP A 43 -10.89 -2.98 -15.19
N SER A 44 -10.06 -2.01 -14.82
CA SER A 44 -10.35 -0.58 -14.99
C SER A 44 -10.63 -0.20 -16.44
N LEU A 45 -9.87 -0.76 -17.39
CA LEU A 45 -10.12 -0.62 -18.83
C LEU A 45 -11.41 -1.31 -19.31
N ARG A 46 -12.03 -2.17 -18.49
CA ARG A 46 -13.35 -2.75 -18.73
C ARG A 46 -14.48 -1.88 -18.15
N THR A 47 -14.21 -1.14 -17.07
CA THR A 47 -15.21 -0.34 -16.36
C THR A 47 -15.26 1.13 -16.80
N ASP A 48 -14.11 1.73 -17.10
CA ASP A 48 -13.93 3.15 -17.42
C ASP A 48 -12.78 3.31 -18.42
N ASN A 49 -13.14 3.50 -19.70
CA ASN A 49 -12.21 3.42 -20.85
C ASN A 49 -12.41 4.51 -21.91
N TYR A 50 -13.28 5.47 -21.66
CA TYR A 50 -13.59 6.52 -22.64
C TYR A 50 -12.37 7.35 -23.02
N ARG A 51 -11.43 7.58 -22.09
CA ARG A 51 -10.21 8.35 -22.33
C ARG A 51 -9.27 7.63 -23.30
N GLU A 52 -9.11 6.33 -23.10
CA GLU A 52 -8.29 5.46 -23.94
C GLU A 52 -8.87 5.27 -25.35
N LEU A 53 -10.19 5.47 -25.48
CA LEU A 53 -10.91 5.49 -26.76
C LEU A 53 -11.06 6.89 -27.37
N GLY A 54 -10.49 7.93 -26.73
CA GLY A 54 -10.53 9.30 -27.22
C GLY A 54 -11.92 9.95 -27.23
N LYS A 55 -12.82 9.47 -26.37
CA LYS A 55 -14.19 9.97 -26.17
C LYS A 55 -14.26 11.00 -25.04
N ALA A 56 -15.36 11.73 -24.93
CA ALA A 56 -15.55 12.73 -23.87
C ALA A 56 -16.09 12.12 -22.56
N SER A 57 -16.86 11.03 -22.63
CA SER A 57 -17.42 10.35 -21.47
C SER A 57 -17.67 8.86 -21.75
N GLN A 58 -17.91 8.08 -20.69
CA GLN A 58 -18.23 6.65 -20.80
C GLN A 58 -19.55 6.41 -21.54
N GLU A 59 -20.48 7.37 -21.55
CA GLU A 59 -21.76 7.30 -22.26
C GLU A 59 -21.59 7.30 -23.79
N GLU A 60 -20.48 7.85 -24.30
CA GLU A 60 -20.18 7.87 -25.73
C GLU A 60 -19.59 6.54 -26.24
N VAL A 61 -19.14 5.66 -25.34
CA VAL A 61 -18.53 4.38 -25.70
C VAL A 61 -19.63 3.38 -26.10
N ARG A 62 -19.55 2.87 -27.33
CA ARG A 62 -20.55 1.93 -27.86
C ARG A 62 -19.98 0.52 -27.97
N GLU A 63 -20.61 -0.43 -27.28
CA GLU A 63 -20.32 -1.85 -27.45
C GLU A 63 -20.63 -2.31 -28.90
N GLY A 64 -19.84 -3.26 -29.41
CA GLY A 64 -19.79 -3.68 -30.81
C GLY A 64 -18.90 -2.78 -31.69
N ARG A 65 -18.98 -1.46 -31.50
CA ARG A 65 -18.23 -0.46 -32.29
C ARG A 65 -16.88 -0.12 -31.68
N ASP A 66 -16.86 0.41 -30.47
CA ASP A 66 -15.65 0.89 -29.79
C ASP A 66 -15.07 -0.19 -28.86
N THR A 67 -15.93 -1.06 -28.32
CA THR A 67 -15.54 -2.17 -27.45
C THR A 67 -16.26 -3.46 -27.82
N VAL A 68 -15.65 -4.61 -27.54
CA VAL A 68 -16.28 -5.94 -27.68
C VAL A 68 -15.94 -6.78 -26.45
N PRO A 69 -16.85 -7.55 -25.87
CA PRO A 69 -16.49 -8.47 -24.79
C PRO A 69 -15.50 -9.52 -25.29
N ALA A 70 -14.46 -9.78 -24.49
CA ALA A 70 -13.37 -10.67 -24.87
C ALA A 70 -12.87 -11.46 -23.66
N ARG A 71 -12.13 -12.54 -23.92
CA ARG A 71 -11.50 -13.35 -22.89
C ARG A 71 -10.07 -13.66 -23.29
N ILE A 72 -9.19 -13.76 -22.29
CA ILE A 72 -7.84 -14.28 -22.47
C ILE A 72 -7.73 -15.63 -21.78
N GLY A 73 -7.27 -16.66 -22.51
CA GLY A 73 -6.98 -17.99 -21.97
C GLY A 73 -5.55 -18.10 -21.47
N ASP A 74 -5.29 -19.09 -20.61
CA ASP A 74 -4.00 -19.34 -19.93
C ASP A 74 -3.51 -18.19 -19.04
N TYR A 75 -4.46 -17.40 -18.53
CA TYR A 75 -4.22 -16.33 -17.56
C TYR A 75 -5.15 -16.47 -16.36
N GLY A 76 -4.67 -16.00 -15.21
CA GLY A 76 -5.46 -15.86 -13.98
C GLY A 76 -5.37 -14.44 -13.45
N MET A 77 -6.30 -14.09 -12.56
CA MET A 77 -6.24 -12.83 -11.84
C MET A 77 -4.97 -12.77 -10.97
N ASP A 78 -4.35 -11.61 -10.97
CA ASP A 78 -3.20 -11.30 -10.13
C ASP A 78 -3.35 -9.89 -9.55
N PHE A 79 -2.48 -9.53 -8.62
CA PHE A 79 -2.61 -8.33 -7.82
C PHE A 79 -1.28 -7.61 -7.69
N VAL A 80 -1.35 -6.29 -7.82
CA VAL A 80 -0.19 -5.41 -7.76
C VAL A 80 -0.46 -4.23 -6.82
N ALA A 81 0.59 -3.76 -6.16
CA ALA A 81 0.53 -2.63 -5.24
C ALA A 81 0.41 -1.29 -5.99
N SER A 82 -0.51 -0.43 -5.55
CA SER A 82 -0.69 0.94 -6.07
C SER A 82 -0.41 1.97 -4.97
N THR A 83 0.53 2.87 -5.22
CA THR A 83 1.01 3.89 -4.28
C THR A 83 0.59 5.30 -4.67
N GLU A 84 0.14 5.54 -5.90
CA GLU A 84 -0.31 6.86 -6.37
C GLU A 84 -1.83 6.94 -6.55
N TYR A 85 -2.49 5.90 -7.07
CA TYR A 85 -3.92 5.97 -7.42
C TYR A 85 -4.84 5.37 -6.36
N ARG A 86 -4.57 4.14 -5.93
CA ARG A 86 -5.47 3.38 -5.04
C ARG A 86 -4.92 3.19 -3.64
N GLY A 87 -3.77 3.79 -3.37
CA GLY A 87 -3.16 3.87 -2.06
C GLY A 87 -2.28 5.09 -1.93
N ARG A 88 -1.38 5.01 -0.97
CA ARG A 88 -0.31 5.97 -0.71
C ARG A 88 0.97 5.16 -0.44
N PRO A 89 2.17 5.74 -0.56
CA PRO A 89 3.41 4.99 -0.28
C PRO A 89 3.40 4.30 1.10
N GLN A 90 2.75 4.91 2.10
CA GLN A 90 2.61 4.39 3.46
C GLN A 90 1.48 3.35 3.60
N HIS A 91 0.55 3.27 2.66
CA HIS A 91 -0.50 2.25 2.68
C HIS A 91 -0.88 1.96 1.23
N PRO A 92 -0.08 1.14 0.53
CA PRO A 92 -0.36 0.81 -0.85
C PRO A 92 -1.73 0.15 -0.97
N GLY A 93 -2.46 0.55 -2.00
CA GLY A 93 -3.69 -0.08 -2.44
C GLY A 93 -3.38 -1.37 -3.20
N ALA A 94 -4.39 -2.21 -3.42
CA ALA A 94 -4.31 -3.26 -4.43
C ALA A 94 -5.02 -2.79 -5.71
N VAL A 95 -4.43 -3.09 -6.87
CA VAL A 95 -5.09 -2.99 -8.16
C VAL A 95 -4.94 -4.29 -8.94
N ALA A 96 -5.81 -4.45 -9.93
CA ALA A 96 -5.89 -5.66 -10.73
C ALA A 96 -4.71 -5.82 -11.67
N SER A 97 -4.32 -7.07 -11.88
CA SER A 97 -3.42 -7.49 -12.93
C SER A 97 -3.84 -8.88 -13.41
N ILE A 98 -3.13 -9.40 -14.40
CA ILE A 98 -3.23 -10.79 -14.83
C ILE A 98 -1.84 -11.38 -14.95
N ALA A 99 -1.70 -12.68 -14.69
CA ALA A 99 -0.46 -13.40 -14.89
C ALA A 99 -0.73 -14.76 -15.54
N PRO A 100 0.27 -15.37 -16.22
CA PRO A 100 0.13 -16.70 -16.78
C PRO A 100 -0.37 -17.72 -15.74
N SER A 101 -1.43 -18.44 -16.12
CA SER A 101 -2.05 -19.49 -15.32
C SER A 101 -2.64 -20.53 -16.28
N PRO A 102 -1.94 -21.64 -16.54
CA PRO A 102 -2.37 -22.64 -17.53
C PRO A 102 -3.79 -23.15 -17.25
N GLY A 103 -4.65 -23.15 -18.29
CA GLY A 103 -6.06 -23.53 -18.16
C GLY A 103 -6.95 -22.48 -17.49
N GLY A 104 -6.38 -21.37 -17.01
CA GLY A 104 -7.11 -20.22 -16.49
C GLY A 104 -7.74 -19.39 -17.61
N GLN A 105 -8.71 -18.56 -17.24
CA GLN A 105 -9.31 -17.61 -18.16
C GLN A 105 -9.69 -16.33 -17.43
N VAL A 106 -9.43 -15.17 -18.05
CA VAL A 106 -9.83 -13.87 -17.50
C VAL A 106 -10.79 -13.17 -18.46
N PRO A 107 -11.99 -12.78 -17.99
CA PRO A 107 -12.91 -11.98 -18.78
C PRO A 107 -12.48 -10.52 -18.84
N GLY A 108 -12.69 -9.89 -20.00
CA GLY A 108 -12.34 -8.51 -20.25
C GLY A 108 -13.11 -7.92 -21.42
N THR A 109 -12.55 -6.88 -22.01
CA THR A 109 -13.06 -6.25 -23.21
C THR A 109 -11.91 -5.91 -24.16
N LEU A 110 -12.13 -6.15 -25.44
CA LEU A 110 -11.31 -5.63 -26.52
C LEU A 110 -11.75 -4.19 -26.80
N LEU A 111 -10.84 -3.24 -26.60
CA LEU A 111 -10.96 -1.86 -27.03
C LEU A 111 -10.44 -1.76 -28.46
N LYS A 112 -11.20 -1.09 -29.32
CA LYS A 112 -10.87 -0.84 -30.72
C LYS A 112 -10.39 0.61 -30.86
N LEU A 113 -9.10 0.84 -30.66
CA LEU A 113 -8.52 2.18 -30.78
C LEU A 113 -8.51 2.62 -32.26
N PRO A 114 -9.06 3.79 -32.60
CA PRO A 114 -9.15 4.23 -33.99
C PRO A 114 -7.76 4.58 -34.56
N PHE A 115 -7.50 4.18 -35.81
CA PHE A 115 -6.18 4.34 -36.43
C PHE A 115 -5.72 5.77 -36.63
N ASP A 116 -6.63 6.66 -37.01
CA ASP A 116 -6.34 8.08 -37.21
C ASP A 116 -5.79 8.76 -35.96
N ARG A 117 -6.03 8.18 -34.77
CA ARG A 117 -5.53 8.65 -33.47
C ARG A 117 -4.72 7.60 -32.70
N ALA A 118 -4.30 6.51 -33.35
CA ALA A 118 -3.64 5.39 -32.68
C ALA A 118 -2.42 5.81 -31.86
N GLU A 119 -1.55 6.66 -32.40
CA GLU A 119 -0.34 7.08 -31.71
C GLU A 119 -0.65 7.91 -30.45
N GLU A 120 -1.61 8.82 -30.53
CA GLU A 120 -2.06 9.66 -29.42
C GLU A 120 -2.61 8.78 -28.30
N LEU A 121 -3.57 7.91 -28.63
CA LEU A 121 -4.30 7.10 -27.66
C LEU A 121 -3.43 6.00 -27.04
N LEU A 122 -2.57 5.35 -27.82
CA LEU A 122 -1.57 4.44 -27.28
C LEU A 122 -0.59 5.16 -26.35
N THR A 123 -0.26 6.42 -26.61
CA THR A 123 0.60 7.20 -25.71
C THR A 123 -0.08 7.43 -24.37
N VAL A 124 -1.36 7.81 -24.37
CA VAL A 124 -2.16 7.98 -23.13
C VAL A 124 -2.20 6.68 -22.34
N LEU A 125 -2.52 5.57 -23.01
CA LEU A 125 -2.60 4.25 -22.40
C LEU A 125 -1.25 3.79 -21.80
N LEU A 126 -0.16 3.88 -22.57
CA LEU A 126 1.18 3.52 -22.09
C LEU A 126 1.64 4.42 -20.95
N THR A 127 1.32 5.72 -21.00
CA THR A 127 1.62 6.66 -19.91
C THR A 127 0.93 6.23 -18.63
N ARG A 128 -0.32 5.79 -18.72
CA ARG A 128 -1.12 5.35 -17.58
C ARG A 128 -0.63 4.02 -17.01
N GLU A 129 -0.41 3.02 -17.86
CA GLU A 129 -0.14 1.63 -17.41
C GLU A 129 1.37 1.36 -17.17
N ILE A 130 2.27 2.08 -17.85
CA ILE A 130 3.72 1.91 -17.71
C ILE A 130 4.38 3.10 -17.03
N GLY A 131 3.96 4.33 -17.38
CA GLY A 131 4.63 5.55 -16.93
C GLY A 131 4.22 6.04 -15.53
N ALA A 132 2.96 5.85 -15.16
CA ALA A 132 2.44 6.14 -13.84
C ALA A 132 2.74 4.97 -12.90
N GLU A 133 2.87 5.22 -11.58
CA GLU A 133 3.22 4.17 -10.62
C GLU A 133 4.63 3.55 -10.81
N ALA A 134 5.52 4.16 -11.62
CA ALA A 134 6.95 3.83 -11.67
C ALA A 134 7.77 4.62 -10.60
N ASP A 135 7.14 4.89 -9.46
CA ASP A 135 7.65 5.70 -8.34
C ASP A 135 8.53 4.90 -7.37
N LEU A 136 8.39 3.58 -7.36
CA LEU A 136 9.15 2.70 -6.45
C LEU A 136 10.40 2.15 -7.14
N ARG A 137 11.58 2.61 -6.72
CA ARG A 137 12.83 1.89 -6.97
C ARG A 137 12.94 0.76 -5.96
N ALA A 138 12.81 -0.48 -6.42
CA ALA A 138 13.08 -1.64 -5.56
C ALA A 138 14.58 -1.84 -5.38
N PRO A 139 15.01 -2.33 -4.20
CA PRO A 139 16.34 -2.88 -4.06
C PRO A 139 16.54 -4.03 -5.07
N PRO A 140 17.78 -4.30 -5.49
CA PRO A 140 18.09 -5.44 -6.35
C PRO A 140 17.55 -6.76 -5.79
N ASP A 141 17.31 -7.74 -6.65
CA ASP A 141 16.89 -9.08 -6.23
C ASP A 141 17.99 -9.79 -5.42
N ALA A 142 17.70 -10.99 -4.92
CA ALA A 142 18.66 -11.78 -4.12
C ALA A 142 19.97 -12.11 -4.89
N GLN A 143 19.99 -11.93 -6.21
CA GLN A 143 21.14 -12.12 -7.08
C GLN A 143 21.81 -10.79 -7.47
N GLY A 144 21.39 -9.66 -6.88
CA GLY A 144 21.94 -8.34 -7.13
C GLY A 144 21.46 -7.69 -8.44
N ARG A 145 20.47 -8.27 -9.13
CA ARG A 145 19.94 -7.71 -10.37
C ARG A 145 18.95 -6.59 -10.08
N PRO A 146 19.00 -5.44 -10.80
CA PRO A 146 18.02 -4.38 -10.64
C PRO A 146 16.61 -4.90 -10.87
N ARG A 147 15.72 -4.74 -9.87
CA ARG A 147 14.29 -5.06 -10.04
C ARG A 147 13.60 -3.96 -10.82
N SER A 148 12.61 -4.35 -11.60
CA SER A 148 11.85 -3.39 -12.39
C SER A 148 10.94 -2.56 -11.48
N SER A 149 10.90 -1.26 -11.73
CA SER A 149 9.95 -0.34 -11.08
C SER A 149 8.55 -0.41 -11.70
N LEU A 150 8.41 -1.11 -12.83
CA LEU A 150 7.14 -1.22 -13.53
C LEU A 150 6.23 -2.22 -12.86
N MET A 151 4.98 -1.80 -12.66
CA MET A 151 3.89 -2.64 -12.21
C MET A 151 3.48 -3.64 -13.28
N TYR A 152 3.31 -3.15 -14.51
CA TYR A 152 2.89 -3.95 -15.64
C TYR A 152 3.97 -4.09 -16.70
N GLN A 153 3.92 -5.21 -17.42
CA GLN A 153 4.67 -5.45 -18.63
C GLN A 153 3.69 -5.42 -19.83
N PRO A 154 3.99 -4.68 -20.91
CA PRO A 154 3.18 -4.73 -22.12
C PRO A 154 3.46 -6.03 -22.88
N ALA A 155 2.40 -6.67 -23.37
CA ALA A 155 2.48 -7.91 -24.13
C ALA A 155 1.41 -7.95 -25.22
N VAL A 156 1.69 -8.66 -26.32
CA VAL A 156 0.70 -8.97 -27.35
C VAL A 156 0.35 -10.44 -27.24
N ARG A 157 -0.95 -10.74 -27.06
CA ARG A 157 -1.47 -12.09 -26.81
C ARG A 157 -2.76 -12.32 -27.57
N PRO A 158 -3.07 -13.58 -27.93
CA PRO A 158 -4.37 -13.93 -28.48
C PRO A 158 -5.47 -13.73 -27.44
N VAL A 159 -6.55 -13.07 -27.83
CA VAL A 159 -7.79 -12.97 -27.05
C VAL A 159 -8.96 -13.48 -27.88
N THR A 160 -9.87 -14.21 -27.24
CA THR A 160 -11.06 -14.80 -27.85
C THR A 160 -12.24 -13.85 -27.69
N LEU A 161 -12.91 -13.53 -28.79
CA LEU A 161 -14.13 -12.72 -28.81
C LEU A 161 -15.37 -13.59 -28.58
N GLN A 162 -16.53 -12.98 -28.36
CA GLN A 162 -17.78 -13.71 -28.13
C GLN A 162 -18.20 -14.63 -29.28
N ASP A 163 -17.83 -14.29 -30.52
CA ASP A 163 -18.10 -15.11 -31.70
C ASP A 163 -17.13 -16.29 -31.88
N GLY A 164 -16.18 -16.46 -30.95
CA GLY A 164 -15.15 -17.50 -30.99
C GLY A 164 -13.94 -17.15 -31.84
N SER A 165 -13.94 -16.01 -32.54
CA SER A 165 -12.76 -15.53 -33.26
C SER A 165 -11.65 -15.12 -32.30
N THR A 166 -10.41 -15.12 -32.79
CA THR A 166 -9.24 -14.75 -32.01
C THR A 166 -8.55 -13.54 -32.65
N VAL A 167 -8.23 -12.55 -31.83
CA VAL A 167 -7.46 -11.36 -32.25
C VAL A 167 -6.27 -11.22 -31.32
N HIS A 168 -5.09 -10.88 -31.86
CA HIS A 168 -3.95 -10.55 -31.01
C HIS A 168 -4.04 -9.10 -30.54
N ALA A 169 -4.11 -8.90 -29.23
CA ALA A 169 -4.30 -7.59 -28.62
C ALA A 169 -3.14 -7.22 -27.70
N LEU A 170 -2.85 -5.92 -27.61
CA LEU A 170 -1.98 -5.36 -26.58
C LEU A 170 -2.67 -5.47 -25.22
N LEU A 171 -1.96 -6.00 -24.23
CA LEU A 171 -2.40 -6.05 -22.84
C LEU A 171 -1.27 -5.70 -21.89
N PHE A 172 -1.63 -5.51 -20.62
CA PHE A 172 -0.74 -5.22 -19.52
C PHE A 172 -0.87 -6.35 -18.49
N GLU A 173 0.17 -7.17 -18.41
CA GLU A 173 0.26 -8.29 -17.46
C GLU A 173 1.17 -7.92 -16.29
N THR A 174 1.10 -8.66 -15.18
CA THR A 174 1.98 -8.45 -14.04
C THR A 174 3.42 -8.58 -14.51
N ASN A 175 4.23 -7.56 -14.23
CA ASN A 175 5.64 -7.66 -14.48
C ASN A 175 6.27 -8.71 -13.53
N PRO A 176 6.82 -9.82 -14.03
CA PRO A 176 7.38 -10.87 -13.19
C PRO A 176 8.60 -10.38 -12.39
N ASP A 177 9.32 -9.40 -12.93
CA ASP A 177 10.46 -8.75 -12.27
C ASP A 177 10.03 -7.48 -11.51
N GLY A 178 8.73 -7.18 -11.50
CA GLY A 178 8.14 -5.99 -10.92
C GLY A 178 8.23 -6.00 -9.40
N ALA A 179 8.71 -4.90 -8.83
CA ALA A 179 8.69 -4.67 -7.40
C ALA A 179 7.28 -4.83 -6.82
N LYS A 180 6.28 -4.33 -7.56
CA LYS A 180 4.89 -4.15 -7.11
C LYS A 180 4.02 -5.41 -7.14
N SER A 181 4.54 -6.56 -7.57
CA SER A 181 3.77 -7.82 -7.56
C SER A 181 3.48 -8.28 -6.13
N LEU A 182 2.19 -8.36 -5.76
CA LEU A 182 1.78 -8.82 -4.42
C LEU A 182 1.92 -10.34 -4.26
N ARG A 183 1.93 -11.10 -5.35
CA ARG A 183 2.12 -12.55 -5.31
C ARG A 183 3.53 -12.95 -4.87
N SER A 184 4.54 -12.15 -5.23
CA SER A 184 5.95 -12.45 -4.97
C SER A 184 6.56 -11.70 -3.77
N VAL A 185 5.83 -10.76 -3.18
CA VAL A 185 6.40 -9.84 -2.18
C VAL A 185 6.61 -10.45 -0.79
N PHE A 186 5.83 -11.47 -0.42
CA PHE A 186 5.86 -12.03 0.95
C PHE A 186 7.02 -12.99 1.19
N GLY A 187 7.48 -13.71 0.15
CA GLY A 187 8.62 -14.62 0.24
C GLY A 187 8.46 -15.80 1.21
N ASP A 188 7.25 -16.03 1.74
CA ASP A 188 6.93 -17.13 2.64
C ASP A 188 6.00 -18.15 1.96
N SER A 189 5.81 -19.31 2.60
CA SER A 189 4.99 -20.40 2.08
C SER A 189 3.49 -20.08 2.02
N ALA A 190 3.02 -19.09 2.76
CA ALA A 190 1.63 -18.66 2.76
C ALA A 190 1.31 -17.75 1.56
N GLY A 191 2.29 -17.01 1.04
CA GLY A 191 2.13 -16.16 -0.13
C GLY A 191 1.05 -15.09 0.04
N LEU A 192 0.31 -14.78 -1.02
CA LEU A 192 -0.80 -13.83 -0.96
C LEU A 192 -2.07 -14.53 -0.44
N THR A 193 -2.43 -14.27 0.82
CA THR A 193 -3.68 -14.75 1.43
C THR A 193 -4.79 -13.70 1.33
N ALA A 194 -6.05 -14.08 1.61
CA ALA A 194 -7.16 -13.14 1.57
C ALA A 194 -7.02 -11.99 2.58
N GLY A 195 -6.52 -12.28 3.79
CA GLY A 195 -6.23 -11.24 4.79
C GLY A 195 -5.11 -10.30 4.34
N ARG A 196 -4.05 -10.83 3.73
CA ARG A 196 -2.96 -10.02 3.18
C ARG A 196 -3.44 -9.13 2.05
N LEU A 197 -4.25 -9.66 1.13
CA LEU A 197 -4.85 -8.86 0.06
C LEU A 197 -5.83 -7.82 0.62
N ALA A 198 -6.63 -8.17 1.63
CA ALA A 198 -7.57 -7.27 2.29
C ALA A 198 -6.88 -6.04 2.90
N PHE A 199 -5.67 -6.20 3.44
CA PHE A 199 -4.85 -5.08 3.90
C PHE A 199 -4.60 -4.04 2.80
N PHE A 200 -4.22 -4.47 1.60
CA PHE A 200 -4.04 -3.55 0.46
C PHE A 200 -5.37 -2.99 -0.04
N ILE A 201 -6.44 -3.79 -0.07
CA ILE A 201 -7.78 -3.32 -0.48
C ILE A 201 -8.30 -2.21 0.46
N ALA A 202 -7.93 -2.26 1.74
CA ALA A 202 -8.29 -1.23 2.72
C ALA A 202 -7.58 0.12 2.49
N GLY A 203 -6.64 0.21 1.53
CA GLY A 203 -5.96 1.45 1.15
C GLY A 203 -6.95 2.56 0.75
N GLU A 204 -6.85 3.72 1.41
CA GLU A 204 -7.76 4.85 1.22
C GLU A 204 -7.49 5.68 -0.05
N GLY A 205 -6.32 5.51 -0.67
CA GLY A 205 -5.90 6.28 -1.84
C GLY A 205 -5.79 7.79 -1.59
N GLY A 206 -5.82 8.58 -2.67
CA GLY A 206 -5.84 10.04 -2.58
C GLY A 206 -4.47 10.69 -2.41
N PHE A 207 -3.42 10.11 -2.99
CA PHE A 207 -2.08 10.69 -3.00
C PHE A 207 -2.12 12.12 -3.57
N VAL A 208 -1.53 13.08 -2.86
CA VAL A 208 -1.47 14.48 -3.30
C VAL A 208 -0.08 14.75 -3.85
N ARG A 209 0.00 15.10 -5.14
CA ARG A 209 1.22 15.57 -5.80
C ARG A 209 0.91 16.88 -6.52
N ASP A 210 1.76 17.89 -6.34
CA ASP A 210 1.61 19.21 -6.96
C ASP A 210 0.22 19.85 -6.72
N GLY A 211 -0.33 19.68 -5.51
CA GLY A 211 -1.65 20.18 -5.14
C GLY A 211 -2.85 19.44 -5.76
N LYS A 212 -2.61 18.37 -6.53
CA LYS A 212 -3.65 17.54 -7.13
C LYS A 212 -3.79 16.23 -6.37
N ARG A 213 -5.02 15.87 -6.03
CA ARG A 213 -5.38 14.57 -5.45
C ARG A 213 -5.58 13.55 -6.57
N TYR A 214 -4.81 12.47 -6.54
CA TYR A 214 -4.88 11.39 -7.51
C TYR A 214 -5.64 10.18 -6.96
N GLY A 215 -6.53 9.64 -7.79
CA GLY A 215 -7.30 8.42 -7.51
C GLY A 215 -8.22 8.48 -6.29
N GLY A 216 -8.42 7.34 -5.63
CA GLY A 216 -9.39 7.16 -4.55
C GLY A 216 -9.27 5.77 -3.91
N PRO A 217 -10.15 5.38 -2.98
CA PRO A 217 -10.03 4.13 -2.24
C PRO A 217 -9.86 2.89 -3.14
N SER A 218 -9.00 1.96 -2.73
CA SER A 218 -8.84 0.67 -3.41
C SER A 218 -10.13 -0.16 -3.33
N ALA A 219 -10.84 -0.12 -2.21
CA ALA A 219 -12.16 -0.76 -2.09
C ALA A 219 -13.14 -0.30 -3.20
N ASP A 220 -13.22 1.00 -3.49
CA ASP A 220 -14.12 1.51 -4.54
C ASP A 220 -13.73 0.99 -5.94
N TYR A 221 -12.41 0.86 -6.20
CA TYR A 221 -11.88 0.27 -7.43
C TYR A 221 -12.33 -1.18 -7.62
N TRP A 222 -12.25 -1.99 -6.56
CA TRP A 222 -12.66 -3.40 -6.60
C TRP A 222 -14.17 -3.55 -6.69
N LYS A 223 -14.93 -2.73 -5.96
CA LYS A 223 -16.40 -2.70 -6.03
C LYS A 223 -16.89 -2.48 -7.45
N ALA A 224 -16.37 -1.46 -8.14
CA ALA A 224 -16.79 -1.13 -9.50
C ALA A 224 -16.51 -2.27 -10.50
N GLY A 225 -15.35 -2.92 -10.39
CA GLY A 225 -15.00 -4.05 -11.25
C GLY A 225 -15.85 -5.30 -10.99
N MET A 226 -16.12 -5.62 -9.72
CA MET A 226 -16.99 -6.75 -9.37
C MET A 226 -18.43 -6.55 -9.83
N GLN A 227 -18.98 -5.34 -9.73
CA GLN A 227 -20.30 -5.02 -10.27
C GLN A 227 -20.36 -5.23 -11.79
N ARG A 228 -19.28 -4.91 -12.51
CA ARG A 228 -19.20 -5.12 -13.97
C ARG A 228 -19.05 -6.59 -14.34
N LEU A 229 -18.33 -7.37 -13.54
CA LEU A 229 -18.26 -8.82 -13.69
C LEU A 229 -19.65 -9.44 -13.53
N GLU A 230 -20.34 -9.12 -12.43
CA GLU A 230 -21.68 -9.61 -12.13
C GLU A 230 -22.68 -9.26 -13.25
N ALA A 231 -22.67 -8.01 -13.72
CA ALA A 231 -23.51 -7.57 -14.84
C ALA A 231 -23.24 -8.32 -16.16
N SER A 232 -22.07 -8.94 -16.30
CA SER A 232 -21.69 -9.74 -17.47
C SER A 232 -21.85 -11.25 -17.24
N GLY A 233 -22.36 -11.66 -16.07
CA GLY A 233 -22.49 -13.08 -15.68
C GLY A 233 -21.18 -13.75 -15.24
N ASP A 234 -20.14 -12.96 -14.95
CA ASP A 234 -18.87 -13.46 -14.44
C ASP A 234 -18.82 -13.40 -12.90
N ALA A 235 -18.21 -14.41 -12.29
CA ALA A 235 -17.87 -14.36 -10.87
C ALA A 235 -16.50 -13.69 -10.65
N PRO A 236 -16.33 -12.91 -9.57
CA PRO A 236 -14.99 -12.48 -9.15
C PRO A 236 -14.14 -13.67 -8.73
N ASP A 237 -12.82 -13.50 -8.84
CA ASP A 237 -11.85 -14.44 -8.30
C ASP A 237 -12.14 -14.71 -6.79
N PRO A 238 -12.11 -15.97 -6.31
CA PRO A 238 -12.45 -16.30 -4.92
C PRO A 238 -11.56 -15.59 -3.88
N LEU A 239 -10.26 -15.44 -4.16
CA LEU A 239 -9.34 -14.74 -3.27
C LEU A 239 -9.70 -13.26 -3.20
N LEU A 240 -10.03 -12.63 -4.34
CA LEU A 240 -10.53 -11.26 -4.38
C LEU A 240 -11.84 -11.10 -3.61
N ALA A 241 -12.82 -11.98 -3.84
CA ALA A 241 -14.14 -11.90 -3.20
C ALA A 241 -14.01 -11.95 -1.67
N GLU A 242 -13.21 -12.88 -1.16
CA GLU A 242 -12.98 -13.01 0.28
C GLU A 242 -12.17 -11.83 0.84
N ALA A 243 -11.11 -11.41 0.15
CA ALA A 243 -10.30 -10.27 0.58
C ALA A 243 -11.12 -8.97 0.62
N TYR A 244 -11.96 -8.74 -0.39
CA TYR A 244 -12.84 -7.58 -0.43
C TYR A 244 -13.88 -7.63 0.70
N ARG A 245 -14.48 -8.80 0.96
CA ARG A 245 -15.40 -9.00 2.08
C ARG A 245 -14.71 -8.64 3.39
N ILE A 246 -13.51 -9.18 3.65
CA ILE A 246 -12.72 -8.87 4.86
C ILE A 246 -12.43 -7.36 4.95
N ALA A 247 -11.98 -6.73 3.86
CA ALA A 247 -11.60 -5.31 3.83
C ALA A 247 -12.79 -4.35 4.02
N THR A 248 -14.01 -4.77 3.66
CA THR A 248 -15.21 -3.93 3.75
C THR A 248 -16.04 -4.22 4.99
N SER A 249 -16.12 -5.48 5.45
CA SER A 249 -16.78 -5.84 6.72
C SER A 249 -15.99 -5.34 7.93
N SER A 250 -14.66 -5.23 7.83
CA SER A 250 -13.81 -4.57 8.84
C SER A 250 -14.11 -3.09 9.04
N ARG A 251 -14.69 -2.42 8.04
CA ARG A 251 -15.14 -1.03 8.16
C ARG A 251 -16.55 -0.90 8.74
N SER A 252 -17.29 -2.00 8.90
CA SER A 252 -18.71 -1.98 9.27
C SER A 252 -19.06 -3.08 10.28
N ALA A 253 -18.98 -2.76 11.58
CA ALA A 253 -19.99 -3.09 12.61
C ALA A 253 -19.39 -2.96 14.01
N ASP A 254 -18.27 -3.63 14.32
CA ASP A 254 -17.89 -3.88 15.72
C ASP A 254 -16.49 -3.38 16.11
N GLY A 255 -15.83 -2.61 15.24
CA GLY A 255 -14.65 -1.83 15.60
C GLY A 255 -13.44 -2.64 16.05
N GLY A 256 -13.25 -3.88 15.57
CA GLY A 256 -12.01 -4.62 15.80
C GLY A 256 -11.82 -5.73 14.77
N LEU A 257 -10.79 -5.61 13.93
CA LEU A 257 -10.21 -6.73 13.20
C LEU A 257 -8.67 -6.67 13.24
N SER A 258 -8.01 -7.83 13.05
CA SER A 258 -6.54 -7.96 13.04
C SER A 258 -5.86 -7.06 12.00
N LEU A 259 -6.58 -6.62 10.97
CA LEU A 259 -6.12 -5.65 9.99
C LEU A 259 -5.85 -4.28 10.61
N ASP A 260 -6.61 -3.85 11.62
CA ASP A 260 -6.37 -2.58 12.31
C ASP A 260 -5.13 -2.65 13.20
N ALA A 261 -4.75 -3.85 13.68
CA ALA A 261 -3.45 -4.07 14.31
C ALA A 261 -2.30 -3.96 13.27
N MET A 262 -2.53 -4.43 12.04
CA MET A 262 -1.58 -4.31 10.92
C MET A 262 -1.49 -2.90 10.35
N VAL A 263 -2.57 -2.10 10.44
CA VAL A 263 -2.62 -0.66 10.09
C VAL A 263 -2.05 0.20 11.22
N GLY A 264 -2.26 -0.18 12.48
CA GLY A 264 -1.70 0.49 13.66
C GLY A 264 -0.20 0.24 13.87
N ALA A 265 0.34 -0.84 13.29
CA ALA A 265 1.75 -0.94 12.95
C ALA A 265 2.03 0.07 11.85
N ALA A 266 2.42 1.29 12.24
CA ALA A 266 2.87 2.34 11.34
C ALA A 266 3.71 1.72 10.23
N VAL A 267 3.12 1.65 9.03
CA VAL A 267 3.80 1.13 7.86
C VAL A 267 5.00 2.04 7.66
N PRO A 268 6.22 1.49 7.63
CA PRO A 268 7.41 2.24 7.37
C PRO A 268 7.23 3.37 6.33
N ARG A 269 7.66 4.61 6.63
CA ARG A 269 7.77 5.74 5.66
C ARG A 269 8.82 5.51 4.55
N GLY A 270 9.19 4.26 4.27
CA GLY A 270 10.06 3.82 3.18
C GLY A 270 9.29 3.07 2.09
N THR A 271 9.98 2.61 1.04
CA THR A 271 9.36 1.74 0.03
C THR A 271 8.97 0.42 0.72
N TRP A 272 7.68 0.08 0.74
CA TRP A 272 7.15 -1.15 1.33
C TRP A 272 7.94 -2.42 0.91
N HIS A 273 8.55 -2.41 -0.28
CA HIS A 273 9.41 -3.49 -0.79
C HIS A 273 10.79 -3.62 -0.13
N GLY A 274 11.31 -2.60 0.55
CA GLY A 274 12.55 -2.68 1.32
C GLY A 274 12.44 -3.60 2.55
N HIS A 275 11.23 -4.04 2.87
CA HIS A 275 10.93 -4.80 4.09
C HIS A 275 10.20 -6.12 3.76
N GLN A 276 10.73 -6.90 2.81
CA GLN A 276 10.18 -8.22 2.47
C GLN A 276 9.93 -9.06 3.75
N GLY A 277 8.69 -9.53 3.90
CA GLY A 277 8.23 -10.27 5.08
C GLY A 277 7.78 -9.43 6.30
N TRP A 278 7.74 -8.09 6.23
CA TRP A 278 7.25 -7.27 7.35
C TRP A 278 5.81 -7.61 7.72
N LEU A 279 4.91 -7.72 6.73
CA LEU A 279 3.51 -8.04 7.00
C LEU A 279 3.36 -9.43 7.63
N GLY A 280 4.11 -10.44 7.16
CA GLY A 280 4.09 -11.78 7.75
C GLY A 280 4.67 -11.82 9.17
N ARG A 281 5.73 -11.04 9.45
CA ARG A 281 6.27 -10.86 10.80
C ARG A 281 5.29 -10.09 11.70
N ALA A 282 4.58 -9.12 11.15
CA ALA A 282 3.57 -8.33 11.84
C ALA A 282 2.37 -9.16 12.22
N GLU A 283 1.81 -9.92 11.29
CA GLU A 283 0.71 -10.87 11.52
C GLU A 283 1.02 -11.83 12.68
N ALA A 284 2.26 -12.31 12.79
CA ALA A 284 2.66 -13.23 13.84
C ALA A 284 2.98 -12.58 15.21
N ARG A 285 3.43 -11.32 15.25
CA ARG A 285 3.94 -10.66 16.47
C ARG A 285 3.01 -9.61 17.05
N LEU A 286 2.09 -9.06 16.28
CA LEU A 286 1.21 -7.95 16.68
C LEU A 286 0.46 -8.18 17.99
N PRO A 287 -0.23 -9.32 18.20
CA PRO A 287 -0.95 -9.59 19.44
C PRO A 287 -0.03 -9.80 20.66
N ALA A 288 1.26 -10.06 20.44
CA ALA A 288 2.24 -10.29 21.51
C ALA A 288 2.92 -9.00 22.00
N VAL A 289 2.85 -7.90 21.23
CA VAL A 289 3.59 -6.65 21.50
C VAL A 289 2.66 -5.48 21.83
N TYR A 290 1.50 -5.38 21.17
CA TYR A 290 0.57 -4.27 21.36
C TYR A 290 -0.79 -4.74 21.87
N ALA A 291 -1.27 -4.06 22.91
CA ALA A 291 -2.62 -4.16 23.40
C ALA A 291 -3.59 -3.48 22.41
N GLN A 292 -4.80 -4.01 22.29
CA GLN A 292 -5.88 -3.28 21.65
C GLN A 292 -6.64 -2.44 22.69
N PRO A 293 -7.05 -1.21 22.36
CA PRO A 293 -8.00 -0.47 23.17
C PRO A 293 -9.27 -1.29 23.41
N GLY A 294 -9.74 -1.35 24.66
CA GLY A 294 -10.79 -2.29 25.09
C GLY A 294 -12.20 -1.98 24.62
N SER A 295 -12.43 -0.92 23.83
CA SER A 295 -13.74 -0.58 23.28
C SER A 295 -13.63 0.04 21.88
N PRO A 296 -14.69 -0.04 21.05
CA PRO A 296 -14.72 0.60 19.72
C PRO A 296 -14.49 2.11 19.78
N ALA A 297 -15.01 2.79 20.81
CA ALA A 297 -14.80 4.22 21.02
C ALA A 297 -13.33 4.53 21.34
N ALA A 298 -12.70 3.75 22.21
CA ALA A 298 -11.28 3.88 22.53
C ALA A 298 -10.39 3.60 21.31
N LEU A 299 -10.76 2.64 20.46
CA LEU A 299 -10.03 2.38 19.22
C LEU A 299 -10.16 3.53 18.22
N ALA A 300 -11.35 4.11 18.06
CA ALA A 300 -11.56 5.28 17.21
C ALA A 300 -10.73 6.48 17.69
N ALA A 301 -10.68 6.71 19.00
CA ALA A 301 -9.84 7.75 19.62
C ALA A 301 -8.34 7.48 19.41
N HIS A 302 -7.88 6.23 19.59
CA HIS A 302 -6.50 5.85 19.31
C HIS A 302 -6.09 6.14 17.86
N ARG A 303 -6.94 5.78 16.87
CA ARG A 303 -6.69 6.09 15.46
C ARG A 303 -6.67 7.60 15.20
N GLN A 304 -7.52 8.34 15.89
CA GLN A 304 -7.51 9.80 15.80
C GLN A 304 -6.19 10.37 16.34
N HIS A 305 -5.69 9.87 17.48
CA HIS A 305 -4.39 10.25 18.01
C HIS A 305 -3.26 9.96 17.01
N GLN A 306 -3.24 8.77 16.40
CA GLN A 306 -2.24 8.41 15.38
C GLN A 306 -2.24 9.38 14.20
N ARG A 307 -3.40 9.63 13.56
CA ARG A 307 -3.51 10.55 12.42
C ARG A 307 -3.12 12.00 12.76
N THR A 308 -3.50 12.44 13.95
CA THR A 308 -3.25 13.81 14.39
C THR A 308 -1.77 13.99 14.73
N LEU A 309 -1.15 13.00 15.37
CA LEU A 309 0.29 12.95 15.63
C LEU A 309 1.10 12.88 14.34
N ASP A 310 0.69 12.06 13.36
CA ASP A 310 1.30 12.01 12.03
C ASP A 310 1.38 13.39 11.37
N THR A 311 0.27 14.11 11.40
CA THR A 311 0.13 15.45 10.83
C THR A 311 1.01 16.45 11.59
N ALA A 312 0.99 16.40 12.92
CA ALA A 312 1.77 17.28 13.77
C ALA A 312 3.28 17.05 13.61
N LEU A 313 3.72 15.78 13.55
CA LEU A 313 5.12 15.44 13.31
C LEU A 313 5.59 15.87 11.93
N ALA A 314 4.75 15.73 10.90
CA ALA A 314 5.10 16.22 9.56
C ALA A 314 5.29 17.75 9.56
N ALA A 315 4.38 18.48 10.21
CA ALA A 315 4.49 19.94 10.34
C ALA A 315 5.72 20.36 11.15
N TRP A 316 5.98 19.68 12.27
CA TRP A 316 7.16 19.91 13.12
C TRP A 316 8.46 19.70 12.35
N LEU A 317 8.56 18.60 11.57
CA LEU A 317 9.74 18.29 10.76
C LEU A 317 10.03 19.32 9.67
N SER A 318 9.00 20.01 9.18
CA SER A 318 9.13 21.10 8.21
C SER A 318 9.27 22.49 8.85
N GLY A 319 9.12 22.60 10.17
CA GLY A 319 9.14 23.86 10.90
C GLY A 319 10.53 24.38 11.24
N GLU A 320 10.58 25.62 11.72
CA GLU A 320 11.84 26.31 12.07
C GLU A 320 12.61 25.61 13.20
N GLY A 321 11.92 24.98 14.17
CA GLY A 321 12.56 24.24 15.28
C GLY A 321 13.38 23.05 14.80
N ALA A 322 12.79 22.17 13.98
CA ALA A 322 13.54 21.07 13.35
C ALA A 322 14.61 21.58 12.37
N GLY A 323 14.35 22.71 11.69
CA GLY A 323 15.32 23.38 10.83
C GLY A 323 16.58 23.83 11.57
N ALA A 324 16.44 24.48 12.73
CA ALA A 324 17.53 24.95 13.57
C ALA A 324 18.39 23.78 14.08
N VAL A 325 17.75 22.72 14.59
CA VAL A 325 18.45 21.51 15.06
C VAL A 325 19.27 20.86 13.94
N ARG A 326 18.74 20.83 12.69
CA ARG A 326 19.50 20.32 11.53
C ARG A 326 20.70 21.19 11.18
N LEU A 327 20.54 22.52 11.21
CA LEU A 327 21.62 23.47 10.91
C LEU A 327 22.76 23.38 11.93
N GLU A 328 22.42 23.10 13.19
CA GLU A 328 23.38 22.91 14.27
C GLU A 328 23.95 21.48 14.35
N GLY A 329 23.46 20.57 13.50
CA GLY A 329 23.89 19.16 13.50
C GLY A 329 23.41 18.34 14.71
N GLY A 330 22.36 18.79 15.40
CA GLY A 330 21.80 18.13 16.59
C GLY A 330 20.92 16.90 16.29
N ASP A 331 20.66 16.10 17.33
CA ASP A 331 19.79 14.92 17.24
C ASP A 331 18.31 15.33 17.29
N LEU A 332 17.63 15.20 16.15
CA LEU A 332 16.20 15.50 16.04
C LEU A 332 15.32 14.62 16.93
N ARG A 333 15.74 13.41 17.29
CA ARG A 333 14.98 12.56 18.22
C ARG A 333 15.07 13.08 19.66
N ALA A 334 16.18 13.73 20.01
CA ALA A 334 16.31 14.40 21.30
C ALA A 334 15.47 15.68 21.34
N ALA A 335 15.50 16.48 20.27
CA ALA A 335 14.64 17.65 20.13
C ALA A 335 13.14 17.28 20.15
N LEU A 336 12.76 16.24 19.41
CA LEU A 336 11.38 15.74 19.42
C LEU A 336 10.97 15.28 20.82
N ALA A 337 11.81 14.52 21.54
CA ALA A 337 11.51 14.09 22.89
C ALA A 337 11.18 15.26 23.84
N HIS A 338 11.87 16.40 23.66
CA HIS A 338 11.63 17.61 24.43
C HIS A 338 10.29 18.29 24.10
N GLU A 339 9.91 18.33 22.82
CA GLU A 339 8.69 19.00 22.36
C GLU A 339 7.44 18.10 22.39
N LEU A 340 7.62 16.77 22.48
CA LEU A 340 6.54 15.80 22.38
C LEU A 340 5.39 16.02 23.38
N PRO A 341 5.62 16.40 24.66
CA PRO A 341 4.53 16.70 25.58
C PRO A 341 3.61 17.83 25.09
N ALA A 342 4.20 18.89 24.54
CA ALA A 342 3.45 20.03 24.01
C ALA A 342 2.69 19.64 22.74
N LEU A 343 3.32 18.85 21.86
CA LEU A 343 2.68 18.31 20.66
C LEU A 343 1.48 17.44 21.01
N LEU A 344 1.63 16.46 21.92
CA LEU A 344 0.55 15.58 22.36
C LEU A 344 -0.63 16.37 22.93
N LYS A 345 -0.35 17.35 23.80
CA LYS A 345 -1.38 18.22 24.38
C LYS A 345 -2.09 19.05 23.31
N GLY A 346 -1.34 19.66 22.39
CA GLY A 346 -1.89 20.47 21.30
C GLY A 346 -2.75 19.68 20.32
N GLN A 347 -2.48 18.37 20.17
CA GLN A 347 -3.24 17.46 19.34
C GLN A 347 -4.42 16.77 20.06
N GLY A 348 -4.68 17.12 21.32
CA GLY A 348 -5.80 16.56 22.09
C GLY A 348 -5.59 15.09 22.48
N PHE A 349 -4.35 14.67 22.75
CA PHE A 349 -4.06 13.33 23.25
C PHE A 349 -4.79 13.06 24.58
N ASP A 350 -5.64 12.04 24.59
CA ASP A 350 -6.36 11.58 25.78
C ASP A 350 -5.73 10.30 26.37
N PRO A 351 -5.08 10.37 27.55
CA PRO A 351 -4.49 9.20 28.20
C PRO A 351 -5.54 8.17 28.67
N MET A 352 -6.78 8.58 28.93
CA MET A 352 -7.83 7.67 29.43
C MET A 352 -8.19 6.58 28.44
N VAL A 353 -7.94 6.82 27.14
CA VAL A 353 -8.08 5.83 26.06
C VAL A 353 -7.24 4.56 26.32
N TYR A 354 -6.10 4.70 27.00
CA TYR A 354 -5.11 3.64 27.16
C TYR A 354 -5.12 3.00 28.55
N ALA A 355 -5.56 3.73 29.57
CA ALA A 355 -5.48 3.35 30.99
C ALA A 355 -6.00 1.93 31.27
N ALA A 356 -7.13 1.55 30.67
CA ALA A 356 -7.76 0.25 30.88
C ALA A 356 -6.85 -0.95 30.55
N SER A 357 -5.87 -0.77 29.65
CA SER A 357 -4.94 -1.84 29.27
C SER A 357 -3.94 -2.22 30.37
N ALA A 358 -3.76 -1.37 31.39
CA ALA A 358 -2.93 -1.68 32.54
C ALA A 358 -3.62 -2.66 33.53
N MET A 359 -4.95 -2.79 33.45
CA MET A 359 -5.74 -3.64 34.35
C MET A 359 -5.72 -5.13 33.96
N GLY A 360 -5.03 -5.50 32.88
CA GLY A 360 -4.86 -6.89 32.45
C GLY A 360 -3.85 -7.67 33.29
N GLU A 361 -3.73 -8.98 33.03
CA GLU A 361 -2.86 -9.90 33.80
C GLU A 361 -1.40 -9.42 33.91
N GLN A 362 -0.88 -8.82 32.84
CA GLN A 362 0.48 -8.30 32.75
C GLN A 362 0.70 -7.02 33.57
N GLY A 363 -0.35 -6.29 33.99
CA GLY A 363 -0.22 -5.01 34.70
C GLY A 363 0.27 -3.85 33.82
N TYR A 364 0.36 -4.04 32.50
CA TYR A 364 0.66 -3.00 31.52
C TYR A 364 0.06 -3.34 30.15
N GLY A 365 -0.12 -2.32 29.32
CA GLY A 365 -0.52 -2.46 27.92
C GLY A 365 0.11 -1.39 27.05
N ARG A 366 0.57 -1.80 25.85
CA ARG A 366 1.31 -0.94 24.92
C ARG A 366 0.49 -0.64 23.68
N HIS A 367 0.56 0.58 23.21
CA HIS A 367 -0.17 1.07 22.06
C HIS A 367 0.79 1.88 21.18
N LEU A 368 0.92 1.50 19.92
CA LEU A 368 1.78 2.21 18.97
C LEU A 368 1.13 3.52 18.53
N LEU A 369 1.77 4.65 18.78
CA LEU A 369 1.29 5.95 18.32
C LEU A 369 1.90 6.36 16.97
N TYR A 370 3.17 6.01 16.75
CA TYR A 370 3.91 6.37 15.54
C TYR A 370 5.15 5.48 15.39
N SER A 371 5.57 5.19 14.15
CA SER A 371 6.90 4.64 13.89
C SER A 371 7.53 5.33 12.68
N GLU A 372 8.79 5.76 12.86
CA GLU A 372 9.70 6.13 11.79
C GLU A 372 10.59 4.94 11.44
N SER A 373 10.79 4.75 10.16
CA SER A 373 11.39 3.54 9.60
C SER A 373 12.32 3.83 8.41
N ASP A 374 12.33 5.05 7.88
CA ASP A 374 13.25 5.44 6.83
C ASP A 374 14.37 6.26 7.46
N ALA A 375 15.60 5.74 7.38
CA ALA A 375 16.80 6.47 7.78
C ALA A 375 17.01 7.77 6.96
N ARG A 376 16.27 7.94 5.85
CA ARG A 376 16.27 9.13 4.98
C ARG A 376 15.09 10.08 5.25
N SER A 377 14.23 9.79 6.22
CA SER A 377 13.07 10.63 6.61
C SER A 377 13.43 12.04 7.10
N GLY A 378 14.72 12.34 7.21
CA GLY A 378 15.21 13.60 7.75
C GLY A 378 15.15 13.66 9.27
N MET A 379 14.70 12.59 9.94
CA MET A 379 15.02 12.24 11.33
C MET A 379 16.25 11.34 11.30
N GLN A 380 17.30 11.65 12.06
CA GLN A 380 18.59 10.94 12.04
C GLN A 380 18.50 9.54 12.70
N GLY A 381 17.63 8.65 12.19
CA GLY A 381 17.46 7.29 12.68
C GLY A 381 16.01 6.86 12.87
N LEU A 382 15.85 5.55 12.98
CA LEU A 382 14.59 4.84 13.18
C LEU A 382 14.09 5.11 14.61
N PHE A 383 12.78 5.31 14.79
CA PHE A 383 12.21 5.42 16.15
C PHE A 383 10.74 5.02 16.19
N SER A 384 10.22 4.70 17.37
CA SER A 384 8.77 4.54 17.59
C SER A 384 8.29 5.32 18.80
N LEU A 385 7.06 5.82 18.71
CA LEU A 385 6.33 6.43 19.83
C LEU A 385 5.30 5.43 20.33
N GLN A 386 5.36 5.07 21.61
CA GLN A 386 4.43 4.14 22.22
C GLN A 386 3.75 4.77 23.43
N ALA A 387 2.42 4.74 23.47
CA ALA A 387 1.68 4.96 24.70
C ALA A 387 1.65 3.65 25.49
N VAL A 388 2.17 3.68 26.71
CA VAL A 388 2.17 2.52 27.60
C VAL A 388 1.40 2.89 28.85
N ALA A 389 0.30 2.18 29.08
CA ALA A 389 -0.41 2.24 30.35
C ALA A 389 0.14 1.16 31.27
N PHE A 390 0.42 1.48 32.53
CA PHE A 390 0.96 0.53 33.49
C PHE A 390 0.60 0.86 34.94
N ASP A 391 0.55 -0.18 35.76
CA ASP A 391 0.43 -0.07 37.20
C ASP A 391 1.75 0.45 37.80
N VAL A 392 1.70 1.62 38.41
CA VAL A 392 2.87 2.32 38.98
C VAL A 392 3.47 1.54 40.16
N GLN A 393 2.67 0.76 40.89
CA GLN A 393 3.18 -0.07 41.98
C GLN A 393 3.95 -1.29 41.46
N ARG A 394 3.51 -1.88 40.33
CA ARG A 394 4.22 -3.00 39.69
C ARG A 394 5.44 -2.58 38.89
N TYR A 395 5.39 -1.41 38.25
CA TYR A 395 6.42 -0.93 37.34
C TYR A 395 6.93 0.49 37.66
N PRO A 396 7.37 0.77 38.89
CA PRO A 396 7.84 2.12 39.27
C PRO A 396 9.05 2.57 38.44
N GLN A 397 9.89 1.63 37.99
CA GLN A 397 11.06 1.91 37.15
C GLN A 397 10.69 2.48 35.77
N ALA A 398 9.47 2.24 35.28
CA ALA A 398 9.04 2.70 33.96
C ALA A 398 8.96 4.23 33.90
N LEU A 399 8.62 4.91 35.01
CA LEU A 399 8.55 6.38 35.08
C LEU A 399 9.91 7.06 34.92
N ALA A 400 10.98 6.42 35.37
CA ALA A 400 12.34 6.95 35.31
C ALA A 400 13.09 6.52 34.03
N HIS A 401 12.41 5.84 33.11
CA HIS A 401 13.05 5.29 31.93
C HIS A 401 13.49 6.41 30.96
N PRO A 402 14.71 6.40 30.41
CA PRO A 402 15.28 7.50 29.62
C PRO A 402 14.57 7.78 28.28
N GLU A 403 13.71 6.86 27.85
CA GLU A 403 12.88 7.03 26.66
C GLU A 403 11.50 7.62 26.95
N VAL A 404 11.11 7.77 28.22
CA VAL A 404 9.87 8.44 28.58
C VAL A 404 9.97 9.93 28.26
N CYS A 405 9.07 10.39 27.40
CA CYS A 405 9.01 11.78 26.96
C CYS A 405 7.86 12.52 27.64
N ALA A 406 6.73 11.83 27.91
CA ALA A 406 5.58 12.39 28.58
C ALA A 406 4.98 11.37 29.55
N VAL A 407 4.46 11.84 30.68
CA VAL A 407 3.74 11.02 31.66
C VAL A 407 2.43 11.70 31.99
N PHE A 408 1.37 10.91 32.03
CA PHE A 408 0.03 11.34 32.39
C PHE A 408 -0.49 10.45 33.50
N ASP A 409 -0.86 11.06 34.62
CA ASP A 409 -1.49 10.36 35.72
C ASP A 409 -2.94 10.04 35.35
N THR A 410 -3.35 8.80 35.64
CA THR A 410 -4.74 8.36 35.50
C THR A 410 -5.25 7.85 36.85
N PRO A 411 -6.56 7.63 37.03
CA PRO A 411 -7.10 7.12 38.28
C PRO A 411 -6.46 5.78 38.71
N GLU A 412 -6.58 5.45 39.99
CA GLU A 412 -6.30 4.09 40.52
C GLU A 412 -4.83 3.64 40.46
N GLY A 413 -3.88 4.57 40.44
CA GLY A 413 -2.44 4.23 40.46
C GLY A 413 -1.90 3.73 39.12
N ILE A 414 -2.64 3.99 38.03
CA ILE A 414 -2.20 3.74 36.67
C ILE A 414 -1.55 5.01 36.10
N ALA A 415 -0.41 4.86 35.45
CA ALA A 415 0.21 5.90 34.65
C ALA A 415 0.12 5.54 33.16
N VAL A 416 -0.06 6.56 32.32
CA VAL A 416 0.10 6.44 30.87
C VAL A 416 1.30 7.27 30.48
N ALA A 417 2.36 6.62 30.02
CA ALA A 417 3.57 7.29 29.55
C ALA A 417 3.74 7.12 28.05
N VAL A 418 4.28 8.14 27.39
CA VAL A 418 4.68 8.07 25.99
C VAL A 418 6.18 7.91 25.90
N PHE A 419 6.60 6.77 25.35
CA PHE A 419 7.98 6.40 25.13
C PHE A 419 8.41 6.74 23.70
N LEU A 420 9.61 7.29 23.54
CA LEU A 420 10.30 7.43 22.25
C LEU A 420 11.46 6.44 22.20
N HIS A 421 11.22 5.31 21.54
CA HIS A 421 12.20 4.25 21.37
C HIS A 421 13.13 4.58 20.20
N ARG A 422 14.42 4.77 20.47
CA ARG A 422 15.41 5.22 19.47
C ARG A 422 16.17 4.07 18.80
N ASP A 423 16.21 2.91 19.45
CA ASP A 423 16.96 1.73 19.03
C ASP A 423 16.01 0.61 18.62
N ILE A 424 15.23 0.88 17.57
CA ILE A 424 14.39 -0.13 16.92
C ILE A 424 15.07 -0.60 15.62
N ASP A 425 14.87 -1.86 15.25
CA ASP A 425 15.47 -2.47 14.06
C ASP A 425 15.07 -1.81 12.73
N GLY A 426 14.07 -0.92 12.74
CA GLY A 426 13.53 -0.20 11.58
C GLY A 426 12.82 -1.07 10.55
N VAL A 427 12.95 -2.38 10.69
CA VAL A 427 12.36 -3.39 9.82
C VAL A 427 11.01 -3.83 10.37
N SER A 428 10.76 -3.65 11.66
CA SER A 428 9.54 -4.07 12.35
C SER A 428 8.48 -2.97 12.47
N GLY A 429 8.78 -1.69 12.22
CA GLY A 429 7.81 -0.60 12.40
C GLY A 429 7.27 -0.49 13.83
N GLY A 430 8.10 -0.81 14.83
CA GLY A 430 7.75 -0.82 16.26
C GLY A 430 7.36 -2.21 16.80
N LEU A 431 7.21 -3.22 15.95
CA LEU A 431 6.76 -4.58 16.34
C LEU A 431 7.80 -5.41 17.12
N GLU A 432 8.89 -4.79 17.56
CA GLU A 432 9.85 -5.37 18.48
C GLU A 432 9.80 -4.66 19.83
N LEU A 433 9.88 -5.43 20.91
CA LEU A 433 10.07 -4.85 22.23
C LEU A 433 11.41 -4.09 22.26
N PRO A 434 11.45 -2.89 22.86
CA PRO A 434 12.67 -2.11 23.01
C PRO A 434 13.82 -2.93 23.64
N LEU A 435 15.07 -2.62 23.29
CA LEU A 435 16.23 -3.32 23.84
C LEU A 435 16.35 -3.15 25.37
N GLN A 436 15.87 -2.03 25.91
CA GLN A 436 15.88 -1.70 27.34
C GLN A 436 14.47 -1.63 27.94
N ASP A 437 13.59 -2.51 27.50
CA ASP A 437 12.20 -2.55 27.92
C ASP A 437 12.02 -2.61 29.46
N PRO A 438 11.44 -1.59 30.12
CA PRO A 438 11.28 -1.59 31.57
C PRO A 438 10.24 -2.59 32.09
N PHE A 439 9.51 -3.26 31.20
CA PHE A 439 8.47 -4.23 31.52
C PHE A 439 8.88 -5.68 31.26
N ASP A 440 10.04 -5.94 30.65
CA ASP A 440 10.54 -7.29 30.33
C ASP A 440 11.86 -7.62 31.07
N ALA A 441 11.75 -8.21 32.26
CA ALA A 441 12.89 -8.54 33.11
C ALA A 441 13.71 -9.77 32.63
N LYS A 442 13.30 -10.48 31.56
CA LYS A 442 13.87 -11.79 31.18
C LYS A 442 14.68 -11.83 29.88
N ARG A 443 14.88 -10.71 29.18
CA ARG A 443 15.74 -10.70 27.97
C ARG A 443 17.22 -10.78 28.33
N ARG A 444 17.86 -11.90 27.97
CA ARG A 444 19.32 -11.97 27.86
C ARG A 444 19.75 -10.97 26.78
N ARG A 445 20.69 -10.08 27.11
CA ARG A 445 21.34 -9.19 26.13
C ARG A 445 21.82 -10.03 24.96
N LEU A 446 21.30 -9.77 23.77
CA LEU A 446 21.89 -10.28 22.53
C LEU A 446 23.16 -9.47 22.30
N HIS A 447 24.30 -10.15 22.40
CA HIS A 447 25.62 -9.61 22.09
C HIS A 447 25.88 -9.60 20.60
#